data_AF-A0A1F6DF50-F1
#
_entry.id   AF-A0A1F6DF50-F1
#
_cell.length_a   1.000
_cell.length_b   1.000
_cell.length_c   1.000
_cell.angle_alpha   90.00
_cell.angle_beta   90.00
_cell.angle_gamma   90.00
#
_symmetry.space_group_name_H-M   'P 1'
#
loop_
_entity.id
_entity.type
_entity.pdbx_description
1 polymer ?
#
loop_
_entity_poly.entity_id
_entity_poly.type
_entity_poly.pdbx_seq_one_letter_code
_entity_poly.pdbx_strand_id
1 'polypeptide(L)'
;MTVFAQLAPEEVQPTEFQNRTTRSYIYQAEGTHTAPEELHVPFLYSVTETSPSVQSAFIQITGIAYPAVGTSTPGATISIDDETFSTTRAEFFRTNTRPQGRSFTLLYDVSPYFAQRVTEPGDYTFVWDALLQNVEYGSLAVELITTYQYEPIDPLMPIWGTLDSGVFDTGTPVGAGYNALSWRGALGGPSFDQGRVLLQLATSHCANGAGNAPACDDGAAWEFRGGALCSADDWFEKPANTPIDLHATGCLPHFNDKRYYRYRVKICSVECDTAGLFTPTVDEVIVNWSP
;
A
#
# COMPACT_ATOMS: atom_id res chain seq x y z
N MET A 1 -28.44 -38.76 8.15
CA MET A 1 -26.99 -38.65 7.90
C MET A 1 -26.80 -37.41 7.06
N THR A 2 -26.58 -36.27 7.70
CA THR A 2 -26.51 -34.96 7.04
C THR A 2 -25.04 -34.68 6.75
N VAL A 3 -24.66 -34.72 5.48
CA VAL A 3 -23.31 -34.38 5.03
C VAL A 3 -23.22 -32.87 4.97
N PHE A 4 -22.43 -32.27 5.86
CA PHE A 4 -22.03 -30.88 5.73
C PHE A 4 -20.96 -30.82 4.63
N ALA A 5 -21.27 -30.11 3.54
CA ALA A 5 -20.26 -29.74 2.56
C ALA A 5 -19.26 -28.82 3.26
N GLN A 6 -18.04 -29.31 3.43
CA GLN A 6 -16.90 -28.55 3.90
C GLN A 6 -16.62 -27.50 2.81
N LEU A 7 -16.81 -26.22 3.14
CA LEU A 7 -16.31 -25.13 2.30
C LEU A 7 -14.82 -25.35 2.10
N ALA A 8 -14.38 -25.34 0.84
CA ALA A 8 -12.98 -25.47 0.47
C ALA A 8 -12.14 -24.44 1.24
N PRO A 9 -10.88 -24.75 1.58
CA PRO A 9 -9.98 -23.74 2.13
C PRO A 9 -9.93 -22.56 1.18
N GLU A 10 -10.05 -21.36 1.76
CA GLU A 10 -9.92 -20.08 1.09
C GLU A 10 -8.65 -20.12 0.24
N GLU A 11 -8.85 -20.04 -1.06
CA GLU A 11 -7.81 -20.09 -2.07
C GLU A 11 -6.76 -19.04 -1.72
N VAL A 12 -5.53 -19.48 -1.45
CA VAL A 12 -4.37 -18.60 -1.30
C VAL A 12 -4.30 -17.80 -2.58
N GLN A 13 -4.78 -16.55 -2.52
CA GLN A 13 -4.81 -15.64 -3.66
C GLN A 13 -3.37 -15.56 -4.17
N PRO A 14 -3.10 -15.94 -5.43
CA PRO A 14 -1.77 -15.74 -5.97
C PRO A 14 -1.45 -14.24 -5.94
N THR A 15 -0.16 -13.92 -5.84
CA THR A 15 0.43 -12.61 -6.16
C THR A 15 0.20 -12.26 -7.64
N GLU A 16 -1.04 -12.34 -8.09
CA GLU A 16 -1.47 -12.05 -9.45
C GLU A 16 -1.84 -10.58 -9.49
N PHE A 17 -1.11 -9.88 -10.35
CA PHE A 17 -1.49 -8.56 -10.81
C PHE A 17 -2.98 -8.48 -11.16
N GLN A 18 -3.67 -7.46 -10.65
CA GLN A 18 -5.07 -7.21 -10.92
C GLN A 18 -5.23 -6.21 -12.07
N ASN A 19 -6.35 -6.31 -12.80
CA ASN A 19 -6.70 -5.37 -13.87
C ASN A 19 -7.85 -4.47 -13.41
N ARG A 20 -7.72 -3.17 -13.67
CA ARG A 20 -8.78 -2.19 -13.45
C ARG A 20 -9.05 -1.42 -14.74
N THR A 21 -10.32 -1.35 -15.12
CA THR A 21 -10.79 -0.50 -16.21
C THR A 21 -11.47 0.74 -15.64
N THR A 22 -11.07 1.92 -16.09
CA THR A 22 -11.66 3.20 -15.68
C THR A 22 -12.16 3.97 -16.89
N ARG A 23 -13.14 4.84 -16.66
CA ARG A 23 -13.65 5.80 -17.63
C ARG A 23 -13.50 7.19 -17.04
N SER A 24 -12.80 8.07 -17.75
CA SER A 24 -12.57 9.44 -17.35
C SER A 24 -13.15 10.39 -18.38
N TYR A 25 -13.87 11.39 -17.92
CA TYR A 25 -14.39 12.46 -18.77
C TYR A 25 -13.24 13.35 -19.24
N ILE A 26 -13.21 13.71 -20.53
CA ILE A 26 -12.25 14.67 -21.09
C ILE A 26 -12.97 15.96 -21.48
N TYR A 27 -14.00 15.86 -22.32
CA TYR A 27 -14.63 17.01 -22.95
C TYR A 27 -16.07 16.72 -23.34
N GLN A 28 -16.91 17.75 -23.28
CA GLN A 28 -18.23 17.73 -23.88
C GLN A 28 -18.58 19.14 -24.35
N ALA A 29 -19.14 19.23 -25.54
CA ALA A 29 -19.69 20.46 -26.07
C ALA A 29 -21.02 20.20 -26.77
N GLU A 30 -21.93 21.14 -26.57
CA GLU A 30 -23.24 21.22 -27.22
C GLU A 30 -23.27 22.50 -28.06
N GLY A 31 -23.69 22.40 -29.31
CA GLY A 31 -23.66 23.52 -30.26
C GLY A 31 -22.87 23.17 -31.52
N THR A 32 -22.98 24.03 -32.53
CA THR A 32 -22.34 23.81 -33.83
C THR A 32 -20.88 24.29 -33.80
N HIS A 33 -19.95 23.34 -33.85
CA HIS A 33 -18.53 23.58 -34.13
C HIS A 33 -18.32 23.66 -35.64
N THR A 34 -17.65 24.71 -36.13
CA THR A 34 -17.53 24.98 -37.57
C THR A 34 -16.07 24.90 -38.01
N ALA A 35 -15.76 23.97 -38.92
CA ALA A 35 -14.41 23.80 -39.46
C ALA A 35 -13.93 25.01 -40.32
N PRO A 36 -12.62 25.31 -40.34
CA PRO A 36 -11.56 24.68 -39.55
C PRO A 36 -11.56 25.21 -38.10
N GLU A 37 -11.51 24.29 -37.15
CA GLU A 37 -11.44 24.59 -35.72
C GLU A 37 -10.45 23.62 -35.07
N GLU A 38 -9.58 24.16 -34.23
CA GLU A 38 -8.61 23.42 -33.43
C GLU A 38 -9.06 23.43 -31.97
N LEU A 39 -9.11 22.25 -31.37
CA LEU A 39 -9.48 22.03 -29.98
C LEU A 39 -8.26 21.48 -29.25
N HIS A 40 -7.89 22.13 -28.15
CA HIS A 40 -6.81 21.72 -27.26
C HIS A 40 -7.37 21.64 -25.85
N VAL A 41 -7.68 20.43 -25.40
CA VAL A 41 -8.38 20.22 -24.12
C VAL A 41 -7.46 19.50 -23.13
N PRO A 42 -6.91 20.21 -22.13
CA PRO A 42 -6.15 19.56 -21.07
C PRO A 42 -7.09 18.78 -20.14
N PHE A 43 -6.66 17.59 -19.72
CA PHE A 43 -7.37 16.77 -18.74
C PHE A 43 -6.40 16.10 -17.76
N LEU A 44 -6.91 15.81 -16.57
CA LEU A 44 -6.20 15.11 -15.50
C LEU A 44 -6.54 13.62 -15.54
N TYR A 45 -5.52 12.77 -15.44
CA TYR A 45 -5.64 11.33 -15.29
C TYR A 45 -4.87 10.87 -14.07
N SER A 46 -5.56 10.28 -13.09
CA SER A 46 -4.97 9.87 -11.81
C SER A 46 -4.93 8.34 -11.68
N VAL A 47 -3.80 7.81 -11.25
CA VAL A 47 -3.61 6.40 -10.88
C VAL A 47 -3.04 6.33 -9.48
N THR A 48 -3.69 5.59 -8.59
CA THR A 48 -3.34 5.55 -7.16
C THR A 48 -2.67 4.26 -6.74
N GLU A 49 -2.76 3.24 -7.57
CA GLU A 49 -2.34 1.88 -7.33
C GLU A 49 -0.84 1.70 -7.57
N THR A 50 -0.22 0.82 -6.78
CA THR A 50 1.20 0.49 -6.85
C THR A 50 1.58 -0.21 -8.15
N SER A 51 2.74 0.16 -8.69
CA SER A 51 3.34 -0.42 -9.90
C SER A 51 2.36 -0.52 -11.09
N PRO A 52 1.71 0.59 -11.52
CA PRO A 52 0.72 0.52 -12.57
C PRO A 52 1.36 0.27 -13.94
N SER A 53 0.71 -0.55 -14.75
CA SER A 53 1.14 -0.91 -16.11
C SER A 53 -0.06 -0.85 -17.05
N VAL A 54 -0.12 0.17 -17.91
CA VAL A 54 -1.25 0.36 -18.84
C VAL A 54 -1.25 -0.75 -19.89
N GLN A 55 -2.35 -1.51 -19.95
CA GLN A 55 -2.55 -2.58 -20.92
C GLN A 55 -3.30 -2.10 -22.16
N SER A 56 -4.27 -1.21 -21.97
CA SER A 56 -4.95 -0.51 -23.06
C SER A 56 -5.45 0.86 -22.63
N ALA A 57 -5.50 1.80 -23.57
CA ALA A 57 -6.06 3.11 -23.38
C ALA A 57 -6.67 3.61 -24.69
N PHE A 58 -7.95 3.99 -24.66
CA PHE A 58 -8.68 4.48 -25.83
C PHE A 58 -9.37 5.80 -25.51
N ILE A 59 -9.29 6.76 -26.43
CA ILE A 59 -10.14 7.95 -26.39
C ILE A 59 -11.38 7.65 -27.23
N GLN A 60 -12.51 7.54 -26.57
CA GLN A 60 -13.81 7.37 -27.21
C GLN A 60 -14.41 8.75 -27.49
N ILE A 61 -14.71 9.00 -28.76
CA ILE A 61 -15.31 10.26 -29.21
C ILE A 61 -16.66 9.94 -29.80
N THR A 62 -17.70 10.56 -29.26
CA THR A 62 -19.08 10.39 -29.71
C THR A 62 -19.70 11.73 -30.03
N GLY A 63 -20.63 11.76 -30.97
CA GLY A 63 -21.23 13.03 -31.36
C GLY A 63 -22.15 12.93 -32.55
N ILE A 64 -22.59 14.08 -33.04
CA ILE A 64 -23.38 14.23 -34.28
C ILE A 64 -22.60 15.09 -35.26
N ALA A 65 -22.30 14.54 -36.43
CA ALA A 65 -21.57 15.22 -37.49
C ALA A 65 -22.51 15.66 -38.63
N TYR A 66 -22.27 16.84 -39.18
CA TYR A 66 -22.92 17.47 -40.32
C TYR A 66 -21.84 17.77 -41.37
N PRO A 67 -21.56 16.81 -42.26
CA PRO A 67 -20.51 16.95 -43.27
C PRO A 67 -20.84 18.04 -44.29
N ALA A 68 -19.83 18.82 -44.70
CA ALA A 68 -20.00 19.82 -45.75
C ALA A 68 -20.31 19.17 -47.11
N VAL A 69 -21.11 19.86 -47.94
CA VAL A 69 -21.43 19.43 -49.31
C VAL A 69 -20.24 19.76 -50.24
N GLY A 70 -19.59 18.77 -50.86
CA GLY A 70 -18.51 19.04 -51.82
C GLY A 70 -17.53 17.88 -52.06
N THR A 71 -16.39 18.19 -52.68
CA THR A 71 -15.29 17.25 -53.03
C THR A 71 -14.18 17.16 -51.98
N SER A 72 -14.18 18.02 -50.96
CA SER A 72 -13.24 17.97 -49.83
C SER A 72 -13.55 16.78 -48.93
N THR A 73 -12.53 16.13 -48.36
CA THR A 73 -12.75 15.02 -47.43
C THR A 73 -13.16 15.58 -46.06
N PRO A 74 -14.39 15.32 -45.58
CA PRO A 74 -14.82 15.76 -44.26
C PRO A 74 -14.29 14.80 -43.19
N GLY A 75 -13.87 15.32 -42.05
CA GLY A 75 -13.28 14.49 -41.00
C GLY A 75 -12.69 15.28 -39.83
N ALA A 76 -12.05 14.56 -38.93
CA ALA A 76 -11.29 15.14 -37.84
C ALA A 76 -9.92 14.44 -37.74
N THR A 77 -8.86 15.22 -37.56
CA THR A 77 -7.57 14.69 -37.12
C THR A 77 -7.54 14.75 -35.60
N ILE A 78 -7.23 13.64 -34.95
CA ILE A 78 -7.18 13.51 -33.49
C ILE A 78 -5.77 13.11 -33.08
N SER A 79 -5.29 13.69 -31.98
CA SER A 79 -4.00 13.34 -31.38
C SER A 79 -4.02 13.51 -29.86
N ILE A 80 -2.93 13.10 -29.22
CA ILE A 80 -2.65 13.32 -27.80
C ILE A 80 -1.27 13.96 -27.63
N ASP A 81 -1.20 15.04 -26.84
CA ASP A 81 -0.01 15.86 -26.62
C ASP A 81 0.75 16.17 -27.92
N ASP A 82 0.02 16.61 -28.95
CA ASP A 82 0.54 16.99 -30.25
C ASP A 82 -0.38 18.01 -30.92
N GLU A 83 -0.26 19.25 -30.43
CA GLU A 83 -0.94 20.44 -30.94
C GLU A 83 -0.75 20.65 -32.45
N THR A 84 0.37 20.18 -32.99
CA THR A 84 0.76 20.38 -34.40
C THR A 84 0.30 19.28 -35.35
N PHE A 85 -0.25 18.19 -34.82
CA PHE A 85 -0.65 16.98 -35.56
C PHE A 85 0.47 16.43 -36.47
N SER A 86 1.73 16.60 -36.05
CA SER A 86 2.91 16.29 -36.89
C SER A 86 3.53 14.93 -36.56
N THR A 87 3.13 14.33 -35.43
CA THR A 87 3.68 13.06 -34.97
C THR A 87 2.90 11.87 -35.52
N THR A 88 3.45 10.67 -35.35
CA THR A 88 2.75 9.42 -35.67
C THR A 88 1.53 9.14 -34.78
N ARG A 89 1.27 9.99 -33.77
CA ARG A 89 0.08 9.91 -32.93
C ARG A 89 -1.14 10.50 -33.64
N ALA A 90 -0.96 11.45 -34.55
CA ALA A 90 -2.09 12.07 -35.24
C ALA A 90 -2.77 11.08 -36.20
N GLU A 91 -4.07 10.86 -36.01
CA GLU A 91 -4.88 9.98 -36.85
C GLU A 91 -6.07 10.72 -37.44
N PHE A 92 -6.32 10.54 -38.75
CA PHE A 92 -7.41 11.18 -39.45
C PHE A 92 -8.62 10.25 -39.60
N PHE A 93 -9.75 10.69 -39.06
CA PHE A 93 -11.02 9.98 -39.12
C PHE A 93 -11.96 10.64 -40.13
N ARG A 94 -12.31 9.89 -41.17
CA ARG A 94 -13.26 10.34 -42.19
C ARG A 94 -14.69 10.29 -41.67
N THR A 95 -15.43 11.37 -41.86
CA THR A 95 -16.89 11.36 -41.74
C THR A 95 -17.53 11.08 -43.10
N ASN A 96 -18.79 10.62 -43.11
CA ASN A 96 -19.50 10.33 -44.36
C ASN A 96 -19.69 11.62 -45.18
N THR A 97 -19.85 11.56 -46.50
CA THR A 97 -20.00 12.75 -47.36
C THR A 97 -21.44 13.23 -47.52
N ARG A 98 -22.41 12.60 -46.84
CA ARG A 98 -23.83 12.96 -46.93
C ARG A 98 -24.17 14.06 -45.93
N PRO A 99 -24.86 15.15 -46.34
CA PRO A 99 -25.12 16.33 -45.50
C PRO A 99 -26.24 16.14 -44.46
N GLN A 100 -26.46 14.92 -43.98
CA GLN A 100 -27.44 14.62 -42.95
C GLN A 100 -26.72 14.42 -41.61
N GLY A 101 -27.20 15.06 -40.56
CA GLY A 101 -26.72 14.85 -39.19
C GLY A 101 -26.76 13.37 -38.82
N ARG A 102 -25.60 12.79 -38.50
CA ARG A 102 -25.49 11.39 -38.10
C ARG A 102 -24.68 11.24 -36.83
N SER A 103 -25.16 10.40 -35.93
CA SER A 103 -24.40 9.96 -34.77
C SER A 103 -23.17 9.17 -35.21
N PHE A 104 -22.05 9.39 -34.54
CA PHE A 104 -20.84 8.61 -34.74
C PHE A 104 -20.21 8.24 -33.40
N THR A 105 -19.39 7.19 -33.44
CA THR A 105 -18.50 6.77 -32.36
C THR A 105 -17.15 6.45 -32.99
N LEU A 106 -16.10 7.07 -32.48
CA LEU A 106 -14.71 6.81 -32.84
C LEU A 106 -13.97 6.32 -31.60
N LEU A 107 -13.02 5.42 -31.81
CA LEU A 107 -12.11 4.94 -30.79
C LEU A 107 -10.70 5.20 -31.31
N TYR A 108 -9.97 6.07 -30.63
CA TYR A 108 -8.59 6.40 -30.93
C TYR A 108 -7.68 5.69 -29.92
N ASP A 109 -6.77 4.84 -30.41
CA ASP A 109 -5.89 4.03 -29.58
C ASP A 109 -4.68 4.84 -29.12
N VAL A 110 -4.61 5.10 -27.80
CA VAL A 110 -3.51 5.81 -27.14
C VAL A 110 -2.69 4.88 -26.24
N SER A 111 -2.92 3.57 -26.31
CA SER A 111 -2.27 2.56 -25.46
C SER A 111 -0.74 2.65 -25.47
N PRO A 112 -0.05 2.73 -26.63
CA PRO A 112 1.40 2.78 -26.66
C PRO A 112 1.98 4.04 -26.00
N TYR A 113 1.26 5.15 -26.06
CA TYR A 113 1.68 6.41 -25.46
C TYR A 113 1.47 6.41 -23.95
N PHE A 114 0.30 5.96 -23.50
CA PHE A 114 -0.02 5.87 -22.07
C PHE A 114 0.89 4.85 -21.35
N ALA A 115 1.19 3.70 -21.96
CA ALA A 115 2.08 2.70 -21.39
C ALA A 115 3.52 3.19 -21.15
N GLN A 116 3.97 4.20 -21.90
CA GLN A 116 5.29 4.81 -21.71
C GLN A 116 5.30 5.93 -20.66
N ARG A 117 4.15 6.56 -20.41
CA ARG A 117 4.04 7.75 -19.54
C ARG A 117 3.56 7.40 -18.14
N VAL A 118 2.66 6.43 -18.02
CA VAL A 118 2.04 6.01 -16.77
C VAL A 118 2.75 4.76 -16.27
N THR A 119 3.84 4.95 -15.54
CA THR A 119 4.67 3.87 -15.00
C THR A 119 4.70 3.83 -13.46
N GLU A 120 4.15 4.85 -12.82
CA GLU A 120 4.18 5.02 -11.36
C GLU A 120 2.81 5.54 -10.89
N PRO A 121 2.48 5.40 -9.59
CA PRO A 121 1.30 6.04 -9.03
C PRO A 121 1.46 7.57 -9.08
N GLY A 122 0.41 8.28 -9.49
CA GLY A 122 0.40 9.73 -9.52
C GLY A 122 -0.67 10.34 -10.41
N ASP A 123 -0.59 11.66 -10.50
CA ASP A 123 -1.44 12.49 -11.33
C ASP A 123 -0.71 12.88 -12.62
N TYR A 124 -1.35 12.63 -13.76
CA TYR A 124 -0.84 12.91 -15.08
C TYR A 124 -1.70 13.93 -15.79
N THR A 125 -1.09 14.94 -16.40
CA THR A 125 -1.78 15.90 -17.26
C THR A 125 -1.50 15.57 -18.71
N PHE A 126 -2.56 15.43 -19.49
CA PHE A 126 -2.51 15.19 -20.94
C PHE A 126 -3.37 16.23 -21.66
N VAL A 127 -3.13 16.44 -22.94
CA VAL A 127 -3.93 17.30 -23.81
C VAL A 127 -4.52 16.47 -24.93
N TRP A 128 -5.85 16.48 -25.04
CA TRP A 128 -6.56 15.97 -26.21
C TRP A 128 -6.59 17.05 -27.28
N ASP A 129 -6.03 16.74 -28.45
CA ASP A 129 -5.93 17.63 -29.59
C ASP A 129 -6.85 17.15 -30.71
N ALA A 130 -7.68 18.04 -31.26
CA ALA A 130 -8.52 17.74 -32.42
C ALA A 130 -8.58 18.89 -33.43
N LEU A 131 -8.39 18.57 -34.70
CA LEU A 131 -8.54 19.48 -35.83
C LEU A 131 -9.75 19.05 -36.67
N LEU A 132 -10.80 19.87 -36.66
CA LEU A 132 -12.02 19.63 -37.42
C LEU A 132 -11.86 20.15 -38.85
N GLN A 133 -12.12 19.31 -39.85
CA GLN A 133 -11.84 19.62 -41.26
C GLN A 133 -13.07 19.36 -42.13
N ASN A 134 -13.64 20.43 -42.70
CA ASN A 134 -14.78 20.40 -43.63
C ASN A 134 -16.01 19.65 -43.07
N VAL A 135 -16.23 19.73 -41.76
CA VAL A 135 -17.35 19.10 -41.06
C VAL A 135 -17.80 20.01 -39.94
N GLU A 136 -19.11 20.09 -39.73
CA GLU A 136 -19.69 20.72 -38.56
C GLU A 136 -20.09 19.64 -37.54
N TYR A 137 -19.87 19.87 -36.25
CA TYR A 137 -20.31 18.95 -35.20
C TYR A 137 -21.33 19.63 -34.31
N GLY A 138 -22.52 19.05 -34.15
CA GLY A 138 -23.59 19.62 -33.32
C GLY A 138 -23.52 19.20 -31.85
N SER A 139 -22.78 18.12 -31.57
CA SER A 139 -22.45 17.69 -30.22
C SER A 139 -21.18 16.84 -30.27
N LEU A 140 -20.32 17.00 -29.27
CA LEU A 140 -19.12 16.18 -29.06
C LEU A 140 -19.06 15.77 -27.60
N ALA A 141 -18.75 14.50 -27.34
CA ALA A 141 -18.47 13.95 -26.03
C ALA A 141 -17.25 13.03 -26.12
N VAL A 142 -16.27 13.27 -25.28
CA VAL A 142 -14.95 12.64 -25.28
C VAL A 142 -14.68 12.02 -23.92
N GLU A 143 -14.40 10.72 -23.92
CA GLU A 143 -14.05 9.96 -22.72
C GLU A 143 -12.76 9.18 -22.95
N LEU A 144 -11.93 9.09 -21.91
CA LEU A 144 -10.79 8.18 -21.85
C LEU A 144 -11.23 6.87 -21.20
N ILE A 145 -10.97 5.75 -21.86
CA ILE A 145 -11.16 4.40 -21.34
C ILE A 145 -9.78 3.79 -21.16
N THR A 146 -9.35 3.59 -19.91
CA THR A 146 -8.05 2.96 -19.62
C THR A 146 -8.27 1.63 -18.92
N THR A 147 -7.50 0.63 -19.32
CA THR A 147 -7.31 -0.60 -18.56
C THR A 147 -5.84 -0.70 -18.20
N TYR A 148 -5.55 -0.69 -16.91
CA TYR A 148 -4.20 -0.90 -16.40
C TYR A 148 -4.18 -2.09 -15.44
N GLN A 149 -3.03 -2.74 -15.45
CA GLN A 149 -2.65 -3.77 -14.52
C GLN A 149 -1.95 -3.11 -13.34
N TYR A 150 -2.18 -3.56 -12.11
CA TYR A 150 -1.48 -3.07 -10.93
C TYR A 150 -1.16 -4.23 -9.99
N GLU A 151 -0.15 -4.04 -9.17
CA GLU A 151 0.14 -4.94 -8.06
C GLU A 151 -0.75 -4.55 -6.89
N PRO A 152 -1.66 -5.42 -6.41
CA PRO A 152 -2.41 -5.15 -5.20
C PRO A 152 -1.42 -4.92 -4.06
N ILE A 153 -1.73 -3.99 -3.16
CA ILE A 153 -0.99 -3.85 -1.90
C ILE A 153 -1.01 -5.23 -1.23
N ASP A 154 0.16 -5.79 -0.94
CA ASP A 154 0.26 -7.04 -0.18
C ASP A 154 -0.51 -6.84 1.14
N PRO A 155 -1.67 -7.50 1.32
CA PRO A 155 -2.45 -7.33 2.52
C PRO A 155 -1.76 -7.95 3.73
N LEU A 156 -0.65 -8.67 3.52
CA LEU A 156 0.12 -9.31 4.56
C LEU A 156 0.99 -8.29 5.30
N MET A 157 0.80 -8.28 6.61
CA MET A 157 1.67 -7.59 7.55
C MET A 157 3.04 -8.29 7.60
N PRO A 158 4.11 -7.57 7.98
CA PRO A 158 5.41 -8.20 8.23
C PRO A 158 5.29 -9.42 9.15
N ILE A 159 6.11 -10.45 8.89
CA ILE A 159 6.12 -11.70 9.67
C ILE A 159 6.29 -11.39 11.17
N TRP A 160 7.24 -10.52 11.49
CA TRP A 160 7.45 -10.00 12.85
C TRP A 160 8.17 -8.66 12.84
N GLY A 161 8.13 -7.98 13.98
CA GLY A 161 8.93 -6.79 14.28
C GLY A 161 9.36 -6.78 15.74
N THR A 162 10.43 -6.07 16.06
CA THR A 162 10.95 -5.94 17.44
C THR A 162 11.08 -4.48 17.86
N LEU A 163 10.79 -4.21 19.14
CA LEU A 163 10.98 -2.92 19.78
C LEU A 163 11.78 -3.11 21.08
N ASP A 164 12.86 -2.35 21.21
CA ASP A 164 13.64 -2.26 22.45
C ASP A 164 13.22 -1.02 23.21
N SER A 165 12.96 -1.16 24.51
CA SER A 165 12.64 -0.04 25.37
C SER A 165 13.84 0.90 25.58
N GLY A 166 13.57 2.09 26.12
CA GLY A 166 14.59 2.89 26.78
C GLY A 166 15.16 2.21 28.03
N VAL A 167 16.13 2.86 28.68
CA VAL A 167 16.70 2.41 29.96
C VAL A 167 15.85 2.92 31.11
N PHE A 168 15.43 2.02 31.99
CA PHE A 168 14.72 2.36 33.22
C PHE A 168 15.62 2.16 34.43
N ASP A 169 15.53 3.07 35.39
CA ASP A 169 16.21 3.01 36.68
C ASP A 169 15.21 2.63 37.76
N THR A 170 15.47 1.56 38.48
CA THR A 170 14.61 1.12 39.60
C THR A 170 14.71 2.04 40.82
N GLY A 171 15.75 2.87 40.90
CA GLY A 171 16.05 3.73 42.04
C GLY A 171 16.67 2.99 43.22
N THR A 172 16.88 1.68 43.14
CA THR A 172 17.47 0.86 44.21
C THR A 172 19.00 0.81 44.07
N PRO A 173 19.79 1.46 44.94
CA PRO A 173 21.23 1.62 44.73
C PRO A 173 22.02 0.31 44.74
N VAL A 174 21.51 -0.71 45.44
CA VAL A 174 22.13 -2.03 45.59
C VAL A 174 21.57 -3.03 44.56
N GLY A 175 20.66 -2.60 43.68
CA GLY A 175 19.94 -3.44 42.74
C GLY A 175 18.56 -3.86 43.25
N ALA A 176 17.69 -4.29 42.33
CA ALA A 176 16.31 -4.65 42.64
C ALA A 176 16.06 -6.16 42.43
N GLY A 177 15.08 -6.69 43.16
CA GLY A 177 14.52 -8.01 42.91
C GLY A 177 13.36 -7.93 41.93
N TYR A 178 13.56 -8.39 40.69
CA TYR A 178 12.52 -8.37 39.65
C TYR A 178 11.55 -9.54 39.84
N ASN A 179 10.29 -9.21 40.12
CA ASN A 179 9.26 -10.18 40.50
C ASN A 179 8.49 -10.73 39.29
N ALA A 180 8.05 -9.84 38.40
CA ALA A 180 7.19 -10.22 37.30
C ALA A 180 7.34 -9.35 36.06
N LEU A 181 7.04 -9.94 34.90
CA LEU A 181 6.93 -9.27 33.62
C LEU A 181 5.54 -9.56 33.03
N SER A 182 4.85 -8.54 32.52
CA SER A 182 3.56 -8.72 31.84
C SER A 182 3.38 -7.66 30.77
N TRP A 183 2.34 -7.80 29.95
CA TRP A 183 2.00 -6.82 28.92
C TRP A 183 0.49 -6.64 28.82
N ARG A 184 0.07 -5.49 28.28
CA ARG A 184 -1.32 -5.16 27.95
C ARG A 184 -1.46 -4.86 26.47
N GLY A 185 -2.63 -5.17 25.95
CA GLY A 185 -2.99 -4.96 24.55
C GLY A 185 -3.95 -6.04 24.09
N ALA A 186 -4.01 -6.23 22.77
CA ALA A 186 -4.87 -7.23 22.15
C ALA A 186 -4.10 -8.01 21.08
N LEU A 187 -4.43 -9.29 20.94
CA LEU A 187 -4.00 -10.07 19.78
C LEU A 187 -4.79 -9.61 18.54
N GLY A 188 -4.26 -9.88 17.35
CA GLY A 188 -4.86 -9.44 16.10
C GLY A 188 -6.11 -10.26 15.73
N GLY A 189 -6.89 -9.77 14.77
CA GLY A 189 -7.99 -10.52 14.14
C GLY A 189 -9.39 -10.23 14.72
N PRO A 190 -10.45 -10.23 13.89
CA PRO A 190 -11.81 -9.87 14.30
C PRO A 190 -12.59 -11.00 15.00
N SER A 191 -12.13 -12.26 14.89
CA SER A 191 -12.89 -13.44 15.33
C SER A 191 -12.08 -14.46 16.12
N PHE A 192 -10.74 -14.40 16.06
CA PHE A 192 -9.82 -15.28 16.76
C PHE A 192 -8.57 -14.47 17.12
N ASP A 193 -8.05 -14.66 18.32
CA ASP A 193 -6.77 -14.11 18.75
C ASP A 193 -5.64 -14.65 17.84
N GLN A 194 -5.18 -13.81 16.90
CA GLN A 194 -4.12 -14.10 15.95
C GLN A 194 -2.82 -13.37 16.30
N GLY A 195 -1.70 -14.01 15.99
CA GLY A 195 -0.37 -13.47 16.24
C GLY A 195 0.13 -13.75 17.66
N ARG A 196 1.38 -13.36 17.90
CA ARG A 196 2.09 -13.62 19.16
C ARG A 196 2.81 -12.39 19.66
N VAL A 197 2.86 -12.25 20.98
CA VAL A 197 3.66 -11.24 21.67
C VAL A 197 4.67 -11.96 22.55
N LEU A 198 5.93 -11.71 22.24
CA LEU A 198 7.09 -12.34 22.87
C LEU A 198 7.89 -11.27 23.59
N LEU A 199 8.35 -11.57 24.80
CA LEU A 199 9.07 -10.62 25.66
C LEU A 199 10.44 -11.14 26.06
N GLN A 200 11.40 -10.23 26.17
CA GLN A 200 12.68 -10.46 26.84
C GLN A 200 12.96 -9.30 27.80
N LEU A 201 13.74 -9.60 28.84
CA LEU A 201 14.22 -8.63 29.82
C LEU A 201 15.75 -8.58 29.78
N ALA A 202 16.31 -7.39 29.89
CA ALA A 202 17.73 -7.16 30.12
C ALA A 202 17.88 -6.32 31.37
N THR A 203 18.83 -6.68 32.24
CA THR A 203 19.10 -5.92 33.47
C THR A 203 20.60 -5.68 33.63
N SER A 204 20.96 -4.61 34.33
CA SER A 204 22.35 -4.19 34.48
C SER A 204 22.59 -3.40 35.78
N HIS A 205 23.84 -3.39 36.24
CA HIS A 205 24.24 -2.53 37.35
C HIS A 205 24.40 -1.06 36.92
N CYS A 206 24.58 -0.80 35.62
CA CYS A 206 24.83 0.55 35.08
C CYS A 206 23.84 0.94 33.98
N ALA A 207 23.58 2.24 33.84
CA ALA A 207 22.62 2.78 32.86
C ALA A 207 23.04 2.53 31.40
N ASN A 208 24.32 2.30 31.13
CA ASN A 208 24.85 1.97 29.80
C ASN A 208 24.83 0.48 29.48
N GLY A 209 24.43 -0.39 30.42
CA GLY A 209 24.45 -1.85 30.25
C GLY A 209 25.63 -2.54 30.93
N ALA A 210 26.63 -1.80 31.41
CA ALA A 210 27.82 -2.35 32.07
C ALA A 210 27.53 -3.10 33.39
N GLY A 211 28.24 -4.21 33.61
CA GLY A 211 28.12 -5.04 34.81
C GLY A 211 29.02 -4.65 35.97
N ASN A 212 30.01 -3.77 35.77
CA ASN A 212 31.05 -3.47 36.74
C ASN A 212 30.84 -2.15 37.52
N ALA A 213 29.65 -1.94 38.09
CA ALA A 213 29.42 -0.77 38.95
C ALA A 213 30.42 -0.73 40.13
N PRO A 214 30.90 0.46 40.54
CA PRO A 214 30.50 1.79 40.07
C PRO A 214 31.28 2.29 38.84
N ALA A 215 32.26 1.54 38.32
CA ALA A 215 33.12 2.00 37.21
C ALA A 215 32.35 2.12 35.89
N CYS A 216 31.41 1.20 35.63
CA CYS A 216 30.50 1.25 34.48
C CYS A 216 31.21 1.37 33.11
N ASP A 217 32.37 0.74 32.96
CA ASP A 217 33.28 0.90 31.83
C ASP A 217 33.74 -0.44 31.20
N ASP A 218 33.11 -1.56 31.56
CA ASP A 218 33.43 -2.88 30.98
C ASP A 218 33.04 -3.07 29.51
N GLY A 219 32.35 -2.09 28.91
CA GLY A 219 31.91 -2.12 27.52
C GLY A 219 30.85 -3.17 27.22
N ALA A 220 30.23 -3.78 28.24
CA ALA A 220 29.19 -4.78 28.04
C ALA A 220 27.94 -4.18 27.40
N ALA A 221 27.35 -4.93 26.46
CA ALA A 221 26.08 -4.58 25.86
C ALA A 221 24.91 -5.10 26.70
N TRP A 222 23.71 -4.56 26.46
CA TRP A 222 22.49 -5.06 27.08
C TRP A 222 22.18 -6.49 26.61
N GLU A 223 22.14 -7.43 27.55
CA GLU A 223 21.81 -8.83 27.28
C GLU A 223 20.32 -9.09 27.52
N PHE A 224 19.54 -9.12 26.45
CA PHE A 224 18.14 -9.53 26.50
C PHE A 224 18.03 -11.04 26.63
N ARG A 225 17.27 -11.50 27.62
CA ARG A 225 17.06 -12.92 27.91
C ARG A 225 15.58 -13.21 28.14
N GLY A 226 15.15 -14.38 27.74
CA GLY A 226 13.77 -14.81 27.91
C GLY A 226 13.58 -16.32 27.97
N GLY A 227 12.32 -16.70 28.14
CA GLY A 227 11.83 -18.07 28.06
C GLY A 227 12.35 -19.00 29.14
N ALA A 228 12.22 -20.31 28.90
CA ALA A 228 12.61 -21.34 29.85
C ALA A 228 14.12 -21.58 29.88
N LEU A 229 14.82 -21.33 28.78
CA LEU A 229 16.26 -21.55 28.60
C LEU A 229 17.11 -20.36 29.05
N CYS A 230 16.49 -19.20 29.29
CA CYS A 230 17.17 -17.97 29.65
C CYS A 230 18.30 -17.54 28.70
N SER A 231 18.02 -17.58 27.40
CA SER A 231 18.98 -17.20 26.37
C SER A 231 18.49 -16.00 25.56
N ALA A 232 19.37 -15.46 24.72
CA ALA A 232 19.04 -14.39 23.78
C ALA A 232 18.12 -14.87 22.64
N ASP A 233 18.05 -16.18 22.40
CA ASP A 233 17.22 -16.77 21.35
C ASP A 233 15.86 -17.26 21.89
N ASP A 234 15.69 -17.26 23.21
CA ASP A 234 14.47 -17.71 23.87
C ASP A 234 13.65 -16.53 24.41
N TRP A 235 12.34 -16.70 24.46
CA TRP A 235 11.38 -15.61 24.69
C TRP A 235 10.33 -16.00 25.72
N PHE A 236 9.96 -15.05 26.57
CA PHE A 236 8.79 -15.23 27.40
C PHE A 236 7.53 -15.03 26.58
N GLU A 237 6.58 -15.93 26.75
CA GLU A 237 5.28 -15.84 26.11
C GLU A 237 4.18 -16.14 27.12
N LYS A 238 3.29 -15.17 27.28
CA LYS A 238 2.05 -15.29 28.06
C LYS A 238 0.95 -14.46 27.39
N PRO A 239 -0.33 -14.84 27.59
CA PRO A 239 -1.46 -14.01 27.20
C PRO A 239 -1.37 -12.61 27.82
N ALA A 240 -2.03 -11.64 27.17
CA ALA A 240 -2.17 -10.29 27.70
C ALA A 240 -2.71 -10.33 29.15
N ASN A 241 -2.26 -9.37 29.97
CA ASN A 241 -2.63 -9.24 31.38
C ASN A 241 -2.27 -10.44 32.27
N THR A 242 -1.45 -11.38 31.80
CA THR A 242 -0.98 -12.52 32.60
C THR A 242 0.48 -12.32 33.00
N PRO A 243 0.80 -12.23 34.30
CA PRO A 243 2.17 -12.06 34.74
C PRO A 243 3.00 -13.33 34.56
N ILE A 244 4.21 -13.14 34.06
CA ILE A 244 5.32 -14.09 34.10
C ILE A 244 5.99 -13.90 35.47
N ASP A 245 5.95 -14.92 36.32
CA ASP A 245 6.72 -14.93 37.56
C ASP A 245 8.20 -15.17 37.22
N LEU A 246 9.04 -14.15 37.39
CA LEU A 246 10.46 -14.21 37.04
C LEU A 246 11.25 -15.10 38.00
N HIS A 247 10.77 -15.32 39.23
CA HIS A 247 11.41 -16.25 40.18
C HIS A 247 11.23 -17.72 39.77
N ALA A 248 10.14 -18.02 39.05
CA ALA A 248 9.87 -19.35 38.52
C ALA A 248 10.62 -19.62 37.20
N THR A 249 11.41 -18.66 36.70
CA THR A 249 12.21 -18.80 35.49
C THR A 249 13.65 -19.20 35.81
N GLY A 250 14.33 -19.85 34.87
CA GLY A 250 15.78 -20.06 34.95
C GLY A 250 16.61 -18.77 34.85
N CYS A 251 15.97 -17.60 34.71
CA CYS A 251 16.64 -16.33 34.48
C CYS A 251 16.98 -15.52 35.72
N LEU A 252 16.50 -15.91 36.89
CA LEU A 252 16.69 -15.12 38.10
C LEU A 252 18.16 -14.70 38.36
N PRO A 253 19.19 -15.55 38.14
CA PRO A 253 20.60 -15.15 38.33
C PRO A 253 21.08 -14.01 37.42
N HIS A 254 20.40 -13.80 36.28
CA HIS A 254 20.73 -12.73 35.34
C HIS A 254 20.00 -11.42 35.64
N PHE A 255 18.88 -11.48 36.37
CA PHE A 255 18.03 -10.32 36.63
C PHE A 255 18.21 -9.73 38.03
N ASN A 256 18.50 -10.58 39.01
CA ASN A 256 18.53 -10.15 40.40
C ASN A 256 19.71 -9.21 40.71
N ASP A 257 19.51 -8.35 41.70
CA ASP A 257 20.52 -7.41 42.21
C ASP A 257 21.04 -6.41 41.15
N LYS A 258 20.22 -6.12 40.14
CA LYS A 258 20.52 -5.15 39.08
C LYS A 258 19.63 -3.92 39.19
N ARG A 259 20.20 -2.73 39.02
CA ARG A 259 19.50 -1.45 39.21
C ARG A 259 18.74 -1.00 37.98
N TYR A 260 19.30 -1.21 36.80
CA TYR A 260 18.72 -0.73 35.55
C TYR A 260 18.15 -1.88 34.76
N TYR A 261 17.08 -1.63 34.00
CA TYR A 261 16.49 -2.61 33.11
C TYR A 261 16.05 -2.03 31.77
N ARG A 262 15.91 -2.93 30.81
CA ARG A 262 15.26 -2.72 29.52
C ARG A 262 14.41 -3.93 29.21
N TYR A 263 13.40 -3.77 28.38
CA TYR A 263 12.64 -4.87 27.81
C TYR A 263 12.69 -4.83 26.29
N ARG A 264 12.53 -5.99 25.68
CA ARG A 264 12.37 -6.16 24.24
C ARG A 264 11.06 -6.86 23.98
N VAL A 265 10.28 -6.30 23.05
CA VAL A 265 9.03 -6.89 22.57
C VAL A 265 9.27 -7.36 21.16
N LYS A 266 8.84 -8.59 20.84
CA LYS A 266 8.69 -9.09 19.49
C LYS A 266 7.22 -9.35 19.24
N ILE A 267 6.68 -8.71 18.20
CA ILE A 267 5.30 -8.87 17.74
C ILE A 267 5.35 -9.71 16.47
N CYS A 268 4.52 -10.74 16.40
CA CYS A 268 4.40 -11.62 15.23
C CYS A 268 2.97 -11.57 14.70
N SER A 269 2.82 -11.48 13.38
CA SER A 269 1.50 -11.47 12.74
C SER A 269 0.78 -12.83 12.84
N VAL A 270 1.54 -13.93 12.80
CA VAL A 270 1.05 -15.30 13.05
C VAL A 270 1.98 -16.03 14.05
N GLU A 271 2.75 -17.05 13.61
CA GLU A 271 3.65 -17.86 14.43
C GLU A 271 5.14 -17.42 14.33
N CYS A 272 5.37 -16.15 14.00
CA CYS A 272 6.69 -15.55 13.79
C CYS A 272 7.50 -16.12 12.60
N ASP A 273 6.89 -16.95 11.77
CA ASP A 273 7.48 -17.60 10.59
C ASP A 273 6.71 -17.29 9.29
N THR A 274 5.45 -16.89 9.42
CA THR A 274 4.49 -16.62 8.35
C THR A 274 3.90 -15.23 8.48
N ALA A 275 3.73 -14.55 7.34
CA ALA A 275 3.09 -13.25 7.27
C ALA A 275 1.57 -13.44 7.38
N GLY A 276 0.90 -12.55 8.13
CA GLY A 276 -0.54 -12.63 8.39
C GLY A 276 -1.26 -11.33 8.04
N LEU A 277 -2.59 -11.36 8.04
CA LEU A 277 -3.43 -10.19 7.72
C LEU A 277 -3.64 -9.24 8.92
N PHE A 278 -3.29 -9.70 10.12
CA PHE A 278 -3.48 -8.96 11.36
C PHE A 278 -2.21 -8.99 12.21
N THR A 279 -2.03 -7.97 13.03
CA THR A 279 -0.93 -7.89 14.00
C THR A 279 -1.47 -7.64 15.40
N PRO A 280 -0.87 -8.25 16.43
CA PRO A 280 -1.11 -7.85 17.81
C PRO A 280 -0.75 -6.39 18.06
N THR A 281 -1.37 -5.82 19.08
CA THR A 281 -1.08 -4.51 19.64
C THR A 281 -0.57 -4.67 21.07
N VAL A 282 0.49 -3.93 21.41
CA VAL A 282 1.04 -3.88 22.77
C VAL A 282 0.97 -2.43 23.24
N ASP A 283 0.06 -2.16 24.17
CA ASP A 283 -0.15 -0.83 24.73
C ASP A 283 0.85 -0.53 25.85
N GLU A 284 1.18 -1.56 26.65
CA GLU A 284 2.00 -1.41 27.84
C GLU A 284 2.81 -2.68 28.11
N VAL A 285 4.07 -2.51 28.52
CA VAL A 285 4.87 -3.58 29.13
C VAL A 285 5.11 -3.19 30.59
N ILE A 286 4.76 -4.09 31.50
CA ILE A 286 4.81 -3.87 32.94
C ILE A 286 5.89 -4.78 33.53
N VAL A 287 6.90 -4.15 34.11
CA VAL A 287 7.93 -4.83 34.91
C VAL A 287 7.65 -4.52 36.38
N ASN A 288 7.54 -5.54 37.22
CA ASN A 288 7.37 -5.39 38.66
C ASN A 288 8.67 -5.77 39.38
N TRP A 289 9.10 -4.93 40.31
CA TRP A 289 10.29 -5.17 41.12
C TRP A 289 10.08 -4.77 42.58
N SER A 290 10.97 -5.23 43.44
CA SER A 290 11.07 -4.88 44.85
C SER A 290 12.46 -4.31 45.18
N PRO A 291 12.57 -3.34 46.12
CA PRO A 291 13.85 -2.83 46.61
C PRO A 291 14.64 -3.84 47.44
#